data_AF-A0A5S4H0N6-F1
#
_entry.id   AF-A0A5S4H0N6-F1
#
_cell.length_a   1.000
_cell.length_b   1.000
_cell.length_c   1.000
_cell.angle_alpha   90.00
_cell.angle_beta   90.00
_cell.angle_gamma   90.00
#
_symmetry.space_group_name_H-M   'P 1'
#
loop_
_entity.id
_entity.type
_entity.pdbx_description
1 polymer ?
#
loop_
_entity_poly.entity_id
_entity_poly.type
_entity_poly.pdbx_seq_one_letter_code
_entity_poly.pdbx_strand_id
1 'polypeptide(L)' 'MPLAELAVQLTRLGYRTELHGRRLLASFGVRRELVIACDGRRFRWSGESGNVIGDVGHEAAAAERAGLVLRQVAKWS' A
#
# COMPACT_ATOMS: atom_id res chain seq x y z
N MET A 1 -4.25 -1.48 13.97
CA MET A 1 -5.16 -1.17 12.85
C MET A 1 -4.47 -1.66 11.58
N PRO A 2 -5.11 -2.47 10.72
CA PRO A 2 -4.43 -3.17 9.63
C PRO A 2 -3.62 -2.26 8.68
N LEU A 3 -4.15 -1.06 8.37
CA LEU A 3 -3.42 -0.08 7.54
C LEU A 3 -2.18 0.49 8.23
N ALA A 4 -2.20 0.67 9.55
CA ALA A 4 -1.04 1.16 10.29
C ALA A 4 0.08 0.09 10.31
N GLU A 5 -0.28 -1.18 10.44
CA GLU A 5 0.69 -2.29 10.39
C GLU A 5 1.28 -2.44 8.97
N LEU A 6 0.43 -2.33 7.95
CA LEU A 6 0.89 -2.28 6.56
C LEU A 6 1.83 -1.09 6.31
N ALA A 7 1.53 0.08 6.88
CA ALA A 7 2.38 1.27 6.79
C ALA A 7 3.77 1.04 7.41
N VAL A 8 3.83 0.35 8.56
CA VAL A 8 5.10 -0.03 9.19
C VAL A 8 5.91 -0.95 8.28
N GLN A 9 5.29 -1.96 7.67
CA GLN A 9 5.99 -2.87 6.75
C GLN A 9 6.51 -2.12 5.52
N LEU A 10 5.71 -1.25 4.92
CA LEU A 10 6.13 -0.41 3.80
C LEU A 10 7.28 0.54 4.18
N THR A 11 7.22 1.13 5.37
CA THR A 11 8.31 1.99 5.87
C THR A 11 9.61 1.22 6.06
N ARG A 12 9.55 -0.02 6.57
CA ARG A 12 10.71 -0.92 6.69
C ARG A 12 11.32 -1.27 5.33
N LEU A 13 10.49 -1.34 4.29
CA LEU A 13 10.93 -1.54 2.91
C LEU A 13 11.42 -0.25 2.23
N GLY A 14 11.48 0.88 2.95
CA GLY A 14 12.00 2.16 2.47
C GLY A 14 10.97 3.04 1.76
N TYR A 15 9.68 2.71 1.82
CA TYR A 15 8.62 3.54 1.27
C TYR A 15 8.21 4.63 2.26
N ARG A 16 7.89 5.83 1.76
CA ARG A 16 7.21 6.85 2.56
C ARG A 16 5.75 6.49 2.66
N THR A 17 5.16 6.66 3.84
CA THR A 17 3.76 6.34 4.09
C THR A 17 3.05 7.46 4.82
N GLU A 18 1.77 7.66 4.50
CA GLU A 18 0.90 8.61 5.19
C GLU A 18 -0.50 8.00 5.37
N LEU A 19 -1.00 7.99 6.61
CA LEU A 19 -2.28 7.38 6.94
C LEU A 19 -3.35 8.46 7.06
N HIS A 20 -4.38 8.38 6.19
CA HIS A 20 -5.52 9.29 6.13
C HIS A 20 -6.81 8.54 6.47
N GLY A 21 -7.11 8.41 7.76
CA GLY A 21 -8.29 7.70 8.24
C GLY A 21 -8.34 6.25 7.76
N ARG A 22 -9.15 5.96 6.73
CA ARG A 22 -9.33 4.62 6.13
C ARG A 22 -8.45 4.36 4.90
N ARG A 23 -7.50 5.25 4.60
CA ARG A 23 -6.61 5.14 3.44
C ARG A 23 -5.16 5.27 3.86
N LEU A 24 -4.29 4.56 3.18
CA LEU A 24 -2.84 4.62 3.32
C LEU A 24 -2.24 5.06 1.98
N LEU A 25 -1.55 6.19 1.98
CA LEU A 25 -0.69 6.59 0.87
C LEU A 25 0.67 5.93 1.06
N ALA A 26 1.23 5.37 -0.01
CA ALA A 26 2.57 4.81 -0.03
C ALA A 26 3.33 5.29 -1.27
N SER A 27 4.57 5.74 -1.13
CA SER A 27 5.35 6.25 -2.27
C SER A 27 6.83 5.90 -2.17
N PHE A 28 7.49 5.80 -3.31
CA PHE A 28 8.96 5.64 -3.40
C PHE A 28 9.69 7.00 -3.49
N GLY A 29 8.97 8.12 -3.26
CA GLY A 29 9.47 9.48 -3.46
C GLY A 29 8.36 10.44 -3.89
N VAL A 30 8.72 11.61 -4.42
CA VAL A 30 7.77 12.70 -4.71
C VAL A 30 6.91 12.52 -5.97
N ARG A 31 7.22 11.54 -6.83
CA ARG A 31 6.59 11.48 -8.16
C ARG A 31 5.41 10.52 -8.28
N ARG A 32 5.24 9.53 -7.39
CA ARG A 32 4.15 8.54 -7.50
C ARG A 32 3.73 7.96 -6.16
N GLU A 33 2.42 8.02 -5.93
CA GLU A 33 1.78 7.55 -4.71
C GLU A 33 0.80 6.42 -5.04
N LEU A 34 0.74 5.44 -4.15
CA LEU A 34 -0.21 4.35 -4.16
C LEU A 34 -1.24 4.60 -3.06
N VAL A 35 -2.51 4.73 -3.44
CA VAL A 35 -3.60 4.81 -2.46
C VAL A 35 -4.07 3.39 -2.15
N ILE A 36 -3.85 2.97 -0.91
CA ILE A 36 -4.25 1.67 -0.38
C ILE A 36 -5.44 1.85 0.56
N ALA A 37 -6.51 1.08 0.34
CA ALA A 37 -7.65 0.97 1.25
C ALA A 37 -7.68 -0.40 1.92
N CYS A 38 -8.37 -0.51 3.05
CA CYS A 38 -8.65 -1.78 3.72
C CYS A 38 -10.15 -1.91 3.97
N ASP A 39 -10.76 -2.98 3.45
CA ASP A 39 -12.18 -3.31 3.64
C ASP A 39 -12.43 -4.15 4.92
N GLY A 40 -11.43 -4.22 5.79
CA GLY A 40 -11.42 -5.05 7.01
C GLY A 40 -10.94 -6.48 6.79
N ARG A 41 -10.84 -6.94 5.53
CA ARG A 41 -10.36 -8.29 5.19
C ARG A 41 -9.21 -8.26 4.21
N ARG A 42 -9.19 -7.29 3.30
CA ARG A 42 -8.24 -7.17 2.19
C ARG A 42 -7.71 -5.76 2.06
N PHE A 43 -6.44 -5.69 1.66
CA PHE A 43 -5.80 -4.47 1.20
C PHE A 43 -5.99 -4.34 -0.31
N ARG A 44 -6.40 -3.15 -0.75
CA ARG A 44 -6.67 -2.85 -2.17
C ARG A 44 -5.97 -1.58 -2.61
N TRP A 45 -5.37 -1.57 -3.79
CA TRP A 45 -4.75 -0.37 -4.38
C TRP A 45 -5.66 0.27 -5.42
N SER A 46 -5.67 1.61 -5.47
CA SER A 46 -6.65 2.44 -6.21
C SER A 46 -8.02 2.58 -5.52
N GLY A 47 -8.06 2.46 -4.18
CA GLY A 47 -9.27 2.65 -3.37
C GLY A 47 -10.05 1.36 -3.08
N GLU A 48 -11.28 1.49 -2.55
CA GLU A 48 -12.11 0.35 -2.09
C GLU A 48 -12.53 -0.60 -3.22
N SER A 49 -12.65 -0.13 -4.46
CA SER A 49 -12.92 -0.95 -5.66
C SER A 49 -11.65 -1.34 -6.43
N GLY A 50 -10.48 -1.07 -5.85
CA GLY A 50 -9.19 -1.33 -6.45
C GLY A 50 -8.80 -2.80 -6.48
N ASN A 51 -7.66 -3.11 -7.11
CA ASN A 51 -7.19 -4.49 -7.14
C ASN A 51 -6.65 -4.91 -5.77
N VAL A 52 -6.83 -6.18 -5.43
CA VAL A 52 -6.35 -6.73 -4.16
C VAL A 52 -4.83 -6.90 -4.20
N ILE A 53 -4.15 -6.35 -3.19
CA ILE A 53 -2.71 -6.51 -3.00
C ILE A 53 -2.35 -7.47 -1.86
N GLY A 54 -3.31 -7.84 -1.02
CA GLY A 54 -3.13 -8.85 0.02
C GLY A 54 -4.28 -8.89 1.01
N ASP A 55 -4.21 -9.83 1.94
CA ASP A 55 -5.19 -10.02 3.02
C ASP A 55 -4.67 -9.42 4.34
N VAL A 56 -5.60 -9.03 5.22
CA VAL A 56 -5.30 -8.62 6.60
C VAL A 56 -4.71 -9.80 7.38
N GLY A 57 -3.72 -9.54 8.23
CA GLY A 57 -2.90 -10.55 8.92
C GLY A 57 -1.71 -11.06 8.10
N HIS A 58 -1.56 -10.60 6.86
CA HIS A 58 -0.43 -10.90 5.97
C HIS A 58 0.22 -9.62 5.44
N GLU A 59 0.36 -8.61 6.31
CA GLU A 59 0.80 -7.25 5.98
C GLU A 59 2.17 -7.23 5.31
N ALA A 60 3.09 -8.10 5.71
CA ALA A 60 4.41 -8.19 5.08
C ALA A 60 4.32 -8.58 3.60
N ALA A 61 3.56 -9.63 3.28
CA ALA A 61 3.34 -10.06 1.90
C ALA A 61 2.53 -9.04 1.08
N ALA A 62 1.61 -8.31 1.72
CA ALA A 62 0.89 -7.21 1.10
C ALA A 62 1.82 -6.02 0.79
N ALA A 63 2.79 -5.71 1.68
CA ALA A 63 3.77 -4.65 1.48
C ALA A 63 4.73 -4.95 0.33
N GLU A 64 5.20 -6.19 0.21
CA GLU A 64 6.02 -6.62 -0.93
C GLU A 64 5.27 -6.46 -2.26
N ARG A 65 4.01 -6.90 -2.31
CA ARG A 65 3.15 -6.72 -3.49
C ARG A 65 2.89 -5.25 -3.82
N ALA A 66 2.62 -4.41 -2.81
CA ALA A 66 2.50 -2.96 -3.01
C ALA A 66 3.79 -2.35 -3.59
N GLY A 67 4.96 -2.82 -3.14
CA GLY A 67 6.25 -2.41 -3.69
C GLY A 67 6.43 -2.78 -5.16
N LEU A 68 5.99 -3.97 -5.57
CA LEU A 68 5.98 -4.39 -6.98
C LEU A 68 5.07 -3.49 -7.82
N VAL A 69 3.87 -3.20 -7.33
CA VAL A 69 2.92 -2.31 -8.00
C VAL A 69 3.52 -0.91 -8.15
N LEU A 70 4.10 -0.34 -7.09
CA LEU A 70 4.75 0.97 -7.15
C LEU A 70 5.87 1.04 -8.20
N ARG A 71 6.68 -0.01 -8.32
CA ARG A 71 7.74 -0.11 -9.34
C ARG A 71 7.16 -0.24 -10.75
N GLN A 72 6.08 -1.01 -10.92
CA GLN A 72 5.39 -1.12 -12.20
C GLN A 72 4.81 0.22 -12.62
N VAL A 73 4.05 0.88 -11.77
CA VAL A 73 3.49 2.20 -12.07
C VAL A 73 4.63 3.18 -12.39
N ALA A 74 5.73 3.17 -11.63
CA ALA A 74 6.91 4.01 -11.88
C ALA A 74 7.56 3.84 -13.25
N LYS A 75 7.49 2.65 -13.86
CA LYS A 75 8.09 2.34 -15.16
C LYS A 75 7.26 2.83 -16.36
N TRP A 76 5.96 3.07 -16.18
CA TRP A 76 5.00 3.31 -17.28
C TRP A 76 4.54 4.78 -17.41
N SER A 77 5.29 5.75 -16.88
CA SER A 77 5.04 7.18 -17.16
C SER A 77 6.32 7.98 -17.22
#